data_AF-A0A972YCF0-F1
#
_entry.id   AF-A0A972YCF0-F1
#
_cell.length_a   1.000
_cell.length_b   1.000
_cell.length_c   1.000
_cell.angle_alpha   90.00
_cell.angle_beta   90.00
_cell.angle_gamma   90.00
#
_symmetry.space_group_name_H-M   'P 1'
#
loop_
_entity.id
_entity.type
_entity.pdbx_description
1 polymer ?
#
loop_
_entity_poly.entity_id
_entity_poly.type
_entity_poly.pdbx_seq_one_letter_code
_entity_poly.pdbx_strand_id
1 'polypeptide(L)'
;MCVLVLSNYFEAIDPIAVSKVSTQIDELISHARVEQRPVAFLQCKDGRGFGGLGVRVGRYEPIFFLPERGAQLPSGLIEFIVRHAGASIELAGVAAERQFQRLQDTLQRSGYATRMARETTLIVSDAPRGSELEC
;
A
#
# COMPACT_ATOMS: atom_id res chain seq x y z
N MET A 1 -2.04 6.20 15.01
CA MET A 1 -1.17 5.89 13.85
C MET A 1 -1.70 4.61 13.24
N CYS A 2 -1.90 4.57 11.93
CA CYS A 2 -2.25 3.35 11.22
C CYS A 2 -1.19 3.00 10.17
N VAL A 3 -1.20 1.75 9.71
CA VAL A 3 -0.33 1.24 8.65
C VAL A 3 -1.17 0.99 7.40
N LEU A 4 -0.74 1.53 6.26
CA LEU A 4 -1.30 1.22 4.96
C LEU A 4 -0.27 0.44 4.14
N VAL A 5 -0.64 -0.76 3.72
CA VAL A 5 0.23 -1.66 2.96
C VAL A 5 -0.24 -1.70 1.51
N LEU A 6 0.61 -1.26 0.58
CA LEU A 6 0.29 -1.16 -0.84
C LEU A 6 0.80 -2.38 -1.61
N SER A 7 -0.05 -2.91 -2.50
CA SER A 7 0.32 -3.89 -3.52
C SER A 7 -0.11 -3.40 -4.88
N ASN A 8 0.85 -2.88 -5.64
CA ASN A 8 0.65 -2.47 -7.01
C ASN A 8 1.90 -2.80 -7.84
N TYR A 9 1.96 -4.02 -8.34
CA TYR A 9 2.95 -4.39 -9.33
C TYR A 9 2.39 -5.41 -10.33
N PHE A 10 2.91 -5.35 -11.55
CA PHE A 10 2.35 -6.02 -12.72
C PHE A 10 3.35 -6.99 -13.39
N GLU A 11 4.66 -6.77 -13.24
CA GLU A 11 5.72 -7.50 -13.95
C GLU A 11 6.50 -8.48 -13.06
N ALA A 12 7.42 -9.21 -13.71
CA ALA A 12 8.45 -10.03 -13.08
C ALA A 12 9.46 -9.13 -12.34
N ILE A 13 9.12 -8.71 -11.14
CA ILE A 13 10.08 -8.08 -10.21
C ILE A 13 11.11 -9.13 -9.81
N ASP A 14 12.34 -8.68 -9.55
CA ASP A 14 13.35 -9.46 -8.85
C ASP A 14 12.75 -10.15 -7.60
N PRO A 15 12.64 -11.50 -7.61
CA PRO A 15 12.04 -12.24 -6.51
C PRO A 15 12.84 -12.09 -5.21
N ILE A 16 14.14 -11.81 -5.28
CA ILE A 16 14.98 -11.59 -4.09
C ILE A 16 14.60 -10.27 -3.43
N ALA A 17 14.44 -9.20 -4.22
CA ALA A 17 13.98 -7.91 -3.72
C ALA A 17 12.58 -8.00 -3.11
N VAL A 18 11.65 -8.69 -3.78
CA VAL A 18 10.29 -8.92 -3.26
C VAL A 18 10.31 -9.73 -1.97
N SER A 19 11.10 -10.81 -1.90
CA SER A 19 11.20 -11.64 -0.68
C SER A 19 11.79 -10.86 0.50
N LYS A 20 12.76 -9.98 0.25
CA LYS A 20 13.37 -9.17 1.29
C LYS A 20 12.38 -8.15 1.83
N VAL A 21 11.72 -7.40 0.96
CA VAL A 21 10.75 -6.38 1.40
C VAL A 21 9.52 -7.02 2.04
N SER A 22 9.07 -8.18 1.56
CA SER A 22 7.89 -8.85 2.14
C SER A 22 8.13 -9.32 3.56
N THR A 23 9.34 -9.79 3.87
CA THR A 23 9.72 -10.13 5.25
C THR A 23 9.66 -8.91 6.16
N GLN A 24 10.19 -7.76 5.70
CA GLN A 24 10.14 -6.51 6.46
C GLN A 24 8.70 -5.97 6.62
N ILE A 25 7.86 -6.11 5.60
CA ILE A 25 6.44 -5.75 5.66
C ILE A 25 5.71 -6.65 6.67
N ASP A 26 5.95 -7.96 6.65
CA ASP A 26 5.34 -8.90 7.59
C ASP A 26 5.77 -8.64 9.05
N GLU A 27 7.04 -8.27 9.28
CA GLU A 27 7.54 -7.82 10.57
C GLU A 27 6.82 -6.54 11.03
N LEU A 28 6.72 -5.54 10.15
CA LEU A 28 6.00 -4.29 10.42
C LEU A 28 4.52 -4.55 10.80
N ILE A 29 3.83 -5.39 10.02
CA ILE A 29 2.44 -5.75 10.27
C ILE A 29 2.32 -6.50 11.60
N SER A 30 3.23 -7.42 11.89
CA SER A 30 3.22 -8.19 13.13
C SER A 30 3.40 -7.28 14.35
N HIS A 31 4.35 -6.35 14.29
CA HIS A 31 4.53 -5.32 15.31
C HIS A 31 3.29 -4.44 15.46
N ALA A 32 2.72 -3.97 14.34
CA ALA A 32 1.50 -3.16 14.35
C ALA A 32 0.33 -3.89 15.04
N ARG A 33 0.16 -5.19 14.78
CA ARG A 33 -0.88 -6.01 15.41
C ARG A 33 -0.67 -6.15 16.92
N VAL A 34 0.56 -6.39 17.37
CA VAL A 34 0.89 -6.47 18.81
C VAL A 34 0.60 -5.14 19.52
N GLU A 35 0.93 -4.03 18.87
CA GLU A 35 0.68 -2.67 19.37
C GLU A 35 -0.77 -2.19 19.15
N GLN A 36 -1.66 -3.05 18.62
CA GLN A 36 -3.04 -2.70 18.29
C GLN A 36 -3.17 -1.49 17.34
N ARG A 37 -2.15 -1.26 16.50
CA ARG A 37 -2.19 -0.24 15.45
C ARG A 37 -3.01 -0.78 14.27
N PRO A 38 -4.03 -0.06 13.81
CA PRO A 38 -4.85 -0.51 12.68
C PRO A 38 -4.03 -0.66 11.41
N VAL A 39 -4.24 -1.76 10.70
CA VAL A 39 -3.59 -2.08 9.42
C VAL A 39 -4.67 -2.19 8.33
N ALA A 40 -4.43 -1.56 7.18
CA ALA A 40 -5.25 -1.72 6.00
C ALA A 40 -4.39 -2.01 4.76
N PHE A 41 -4.99 -2.74 3.83
CA PHE A 41 -4.32 -3.23 2.64
C PHE A 41 -4.91 -2.52 1.41
N LEU A 42 -4.05 -2.01 0.56
CA LEU A 42 -4.40 -1.25 -0.64
C LEU A 42 -3.92 -2.00 -1.87
N GLN A 43 -4.84 -2.47 -2.71
CA GLN A 43 -4.51 -3.23 -3.91
C GLN A 43 -5.02 -2.50 -5.16
N CYS A 44 -4.21 -2.41 -6.21
CA CYS A 44 -4.72 -1.99 -7.52
C CYS A 44 -5.40 -3.18 -8.24
N LYS A 45 -6.49 -2.90 -8.95
CA LYS A 45 -7.38 -3.91 -9.56
C LYS A 45 -6.63 -4.94 -10.42
N ASP A 46 -5.66 -4.49 -11.22
CA ASP A 46 -4.93 -5.35 -12.15
C ASP A 46 -3.54 -5.76 -11.63
N GLY A 47 -3.19 -5.33 -10.42
CA GLY A 47 -1.92 -5.65 -9.79
C GLY A 47 -1.94 -7.03 -9.13
N ARG A 48 -0.77 -7.65 -8.97
CA ARG A 48 -0.66 -8.84 -8.12
C ARG A 48 -1.11 -8.51 -6.70
N GLY A 49 -1.86 -9.43 -6.08
CA GLY A 49 -2.31 -9.29 -4.70
C GLY A 49 -1.21 -9.60 -3.67
N PHE A 50 -1.54 -9.43 -2.40
CA PHE A 50 -0.62 -9.62 -1.27
C PHE A 50 -0.08 -11.06 -1.14
N GLY A 51 -0.86 -12.06 -1.54
CA GLY A 51 -0.38 -13.43 -1.63
C GLY A 51 0.81 -13.59 -2.59
N GLY A 52 0.87 -12.79 -3.65
CA GLY A 52 2.01 -12.73 -4.56
C GLY A 52 3.25 -12.04 -3.97
N LEU A 53 3.05 -11.09 -3.03
CA LEU A 53 4.17 -10.54 -2.25
C LEU A 53 4.69 -11.53 -1.20
N GLY A 54 3.90 -12.53 -0.82
CA GLY A 54 4.18 -13.35 0.36
C GLY A 54 3.76 -12.70 1.68
N VAL A 55 2.99 -11.60 1.63
CA VAL A 55 2.48 -10.89 2.82
C VAL A 55 1.16 -11.52 3.29
N ARG A 56 1.04 -11.76 4.59
CA ARG A 56 -0.15 -12.40 5.17
C ARG A 56 -1.19 -11.40 5.64
N VAL A 57 -2.31 -11.34 4.90
CA VAL A 57 -3.50 -10.59 5.31
C VAL A 57 -4.31 -11.40 6.32
N GLY A 58 -4.59 -10.80 7.47
CA GLY A 58 -5.41 -11.35 8.53
C GLY A 58 -6.89 -11.37 8.15
N ARG A 59 -7.65 -12.30 8.75
CA ARG A 59 -9.05 -12.57 8.41
C ARG A 59 -9.98 -11.36 8.46
N TYR A 60 -9.71 -10.40 9.33
CA TYR A 60 -10.56 -9.23 9.58
C TYR A 60 -9.90 -7.92 9.15
N GLU A 61 -8.76 -7.99 8.45
CA GLU A 61 -8.08 -6.80 7.99
C GLU A 61 -8.71 -6.31 6.69
N PRO A 62 -9.02 -5.00 6.57
CA PRO A 62 -9.69 -4.47 5.40
C PRO A 62 -8.73 -4.42 4.21
N ILE A 63 -9.25 -4.86 3.05
CA ILE A 63 -8.61 -4.70 1.75
C ILE A 63 -9.43 -3.70 0.94
N PHE A 64 -8.78 -2.64 0.48
CA PHE A 64 -9.36 -1.62 -0.37
C PHE A 64 -8.75 -1.67 -1.75
N PHE A 65 -9.59 -1.58 -2.77
CA PHE A 65 -9.15 -1.50 -4.14
C PHE A 65 -8.93 -0.04 -4.52
N LEU A 66 -7.68 0.32 -4.82
CA LEU A 66 -7.36 1.65 -5.30
C LEU A 66 -7.85 1.79 -6.75
N PRO A 67 -8.61 2.85 -7.06
CA PRO A 67 -9.05 3.09 -8.42
C PRO A 67 -7.87 3.52 -9.29
N GLU A 68 -8.05 3.38 -10.61
CA GLU A 68 -7.06 3.88 -11.56
C GLU A 68 -6.89 5.41 -11.47
N ARG A 69 -5.80 5.89 -12.08
CA ARG A 69 -5.32 7.28 -12.15
C ARG A 69 -6.38 8.37 -11.85
N GLY A 70 -6.11 9.23 -10.86
CA GLY A 70 -6.83 10.49 -10.65
C GLY A 70 -8.21 10.36 -10.00
N ALA A 71 -8.70 9.14 -9.77
CA ALA A 71 -9.93 8.91 -9.03
C ALA A 71 -9.75 9.13 -7.52
N GLN A 72 -10.84 9.50 -6.85
CA GLN A 72 -10.88 9.71 -5.42
C GLN A 72 -10.60 8.42 -4.65
N LEU A 73 -10.04 8.52 -3.45
CA LEU A 73 -9.87 7.36 -2.57
C LEU A 73 -11.22 6.69 -2.30
N PRO A 74 -11.27 5.35 -2.18
CA PRO A 74 -12.51 4.65 -1.82
C PRO A 74 -13.08 5.19 -0.51
N SER A 75 -14.40 5.39 -0.44
CA SER A 75 -15.06 5.91 0.78
C SER A 75 -14.72 5.08 2.02
N GLY A 76 -14.70 3.75 1.91
CA GLY A 76 -14.31 2.86 3.01
C GLY A 76 -12.88 3.07 3.50
N LEU A 77 -11.95 3.44 2.61
CA LEU A 77 -10.58 3.78 3.01
C LEU A 77 -10.55 5.13 3.74
N ILE A 78 -11.32 6.11 3.27
CA ILE A 78 -11.46 7.41 3.93
C ILE A 78 -12.01 7.22 5.35
N GLU A 79 -13.10 6.45 5.49
CA GLU A 79 -13.70 6.14 6.80
C GLU A 79 -12.71 5.43 7.73
N PHE A 80 -11.95 4.46 7.21
CA PHE A 80 -10.91 3.80 7.97
C PHE A 80 -9.86 4.79 8.48
N ILE A 81 -9.33 5.65 7.60
CA ILE A 81 -8.30 6.65 7.95
C ILE A 81 -8.83 7.61 9.00
N VAL A 82 -10.01 8.18 8.79
CA VAL A 82 -10.64 9.12 9.73
C VAL A 82 -10.83 8.48 11.11
N ARG A 83 -11.19 7.20 11.17
CA ARG A 83 -11.43 6.49 12.43
C ARG A 83 -10.14 6.07 13.15
N HIS A 84 -9.05 5.83 12.42
CA HIS A 84 -7.91 5.05 12.95
C HIS A 84 -6.54 5.70 12.83
N ALA A 85 -6.30 6.55 11.83
CA ALA A 85 -4.97 7.09 11.56
C ALA A 85 -4.44 7.98 12.70
N GLY A 86 -5.33 8.69 13.41
CA GLY A 86 -4.89 9.80 14.26
C GLY A 86 -4.19 10.85 13.39
N ALA A 87 -2.98 11.30 13.79
CA ALA A 87 -2.22 12.32 13.05
C ALA A 87 -1.17 11.78 12.06
N SER A 88 -0.84 10.48 12.12
CA SER A 88 0.27 9.90 11.36
C SER A 88 -0.12 8.58 10.70
N ILE A 89 0.32 8.38 9.47
CA ILE A 89 0.09 7.20 8.66
C ILE A 89 1.45 6.65 8.19
N GLU A 90 1.68 5.36 8.42
CA GLU A 90 2.86 4.66 7.92
C GLU A 90 2.50 3.93 6.63
N LEU A 91 3.27 4.18 5.57
CA LEU A 91 3.12 3.56 4.27
C LEU A 91 4.22 2.50 4.08
N ALA A 92 3.80 1.33 3.61
CA ALA A 92 4.68 0.23 3.25
C ALA A 92 4.14 -0.45 1.99
N GLY A 93 4.95 -1.28 1.33
CA GLY A 93 4.48 -2.10 0.22
C GLY A 93 5.36 -2.08 -1.02
N VAL A 94 4.80 -2.59 -2.11
CA VAL A 94 5.45 -2.62 -3.43
C VAL A 94 4.56 -1.85 -4.40
N ALA A 95 5.05 -0.73 -4.91
CA ALA A 95 4.34 0.09 -5.89
C ALA A 95 5.29 0.97 -6.69
N ALA A 96 4.77 1.56 -7.78
CA ALA A 96 5.53 2.58 -8.50
C ALA A 96 5.69 3.84 -7.64
N GLU A 97 6.81 4.54 -7.79
CA GLU A 97 7.13 5.75 -7.01
C GLU A 97 5.99 6.78 -7.05
N ARG A 98 5.44 7.00 -8.25
CA ARG A 98 4.34 7.94 -8.45
C ARG A 98 3.09 7.60 -7.66
N GLN A 99 2.84 6.32 -7.38
CA GLN A 99 1.69 5.93 -6.57
C GLN A 99 1.91 6.22 -5.09
N PHE A 100 3.09 5.91 -4.56
CA PHE A 100 3.45 6.31 -3.20
C PHE A 100 3.37 7.83 -3.05
N GLN A 101 3.95 8.58 -4.00
CA GLN A 101 3.93 10.04 -3.97
C GLN A 101 2.50 10.58 -4.00
N ARG A 102 1.64 10.09 -4.90
CA ARG A 102 0.24 10.53 -4.97
C ARG A 102 -0.53 10.25 -3.70
N LEU A 103 -0.37 9.06 -3.12
CA LEU A 103 -1.02 8.72 -1.86
C LEU A 103 -0.51 9.63 -0.73
N GLN A 104 0.80 9.85 -0.65
CA GLN A 104 1.38 10.77 0.33
C GLN A 104 0.84 12.18 0.16
N ASP A 105 0.88 12.75 -1.05
CA ASP A 105 0.38 14.09 -1.33
C ASP A 105 -1.11 14.24 -0.99
N THR A 106 -1.91 13.19 -1.23
CA THR A 106 -3.34 13.19 -0.91
C THR A 106 -3.57 13.20 0.60
N LEU A 107 -2.88 12.32 1.33
CA LEU A 107 -2.99 12.21 2.78
C LEU A 107 -2.47 13.47 3.49
N GLN A 108 -1.36 14.03 3.03
CA GLN A 108 -0.77 15.26 3.57
C GLN A 108 -1.66 16.48 3.33
N ARG A 109 -2.29 16.60 2.15
CA ARG A 109 -3.29 17.65 1.88
C ARG A 109 -4.51 17.53 2.79
N SER A 110 -4.83 16.32 3.26
CA SER A 110 -5.87 16.07 4.26
C SER A 110 -5.40 16.23 5.70
N GLY A 111 -4.16 16.70 5.94
CA GLY A 111 -3.63 17.01 7.27
C GLY A 111 -2.94 15.84 7.99
N TYR A 112 -2.73 14.70 7.32
CA TYR A 112 -2.01 13.56 7.91
C TYR A 112 -0.51 13.64 7.64
N ALA A 113 0.30 13.43 8.66
CA ALA A 113 1.71 13.15 8.46
C ALA A 113 1.87 11.75 7.85
N THR A 114 2.70 11.62 6.82
CA THR A 114 3.02 10.32 6.22
C THR A 114 4.47 9.94 6.48
N ARG A 115 4.71 8.66 6.74
CA ARG A 115 6.05 8.08 6.90
C ARG A 115 6.18 6.90 5.99
N MET A 116 7.37 6.71 5.42
CA MET A 116 7.67 5.59 4.54
C MET A 116 9.10 5.16 4.82
N ALA A 117 9.27 3.92 5.29
CA ALA A 117 10.58 3.36 5.56
C ALA A 117 11.09 2.64 4.30
N ARG A 118 12.39 2.78 3.98
CA ARG A 118 12.96 2.21 2.75
C ARG A 118 13.00 0.68 2.80
N GLU A 119 13.13 0.13 4.00
CA GLU A 119 13.16 -1.30 4.30
C GLU A 119 11.83 -2.00 4.04
N THR A 120 10.70 -1.29 4.19
CA THR A 120 9.34 -1.82 4.00
C THR A 120 8.72 -1.37 2.69
N THR A 121 9.49 -0.70 1.84
CA THR A 121 9.02 -0.13 0.57
C THR A 121 9.91 -0.56 -0.57
N LEU A 122 9.31 -1.18 -1.59
CA LEU A 122 9.98 -1.45 -2.85
C LEU A 122 9.34 -0.61 -3.95
N ILE A 123 10.13 0.33 -4.47
CA ILE A 123 9.75 1.12 -5.64
C ILE A 123 10.01 0.29 -6.89
N VAL A 124 8.96 0.09 -7.68
CA VAL A 124 9.07 -0.56 -8.99
C VAL A 124 8.95 0.47 -10.11
N SER A 125 9.52 0.17 -11.27
CA SER A 125 9.34 1.01 -12.45
C SER A 125 7.84 1.11 -12.80
N ASP A 126 7.38 2.31 -13.15
CA ASP A 126 6.10 2.45 -13.85
C ASP A 126 6.22 1.61 -15.13
N ALA A 127 5.47 0.51 -15.23
CA ALA A 127 5.46 -0.28 -16.46
C ALA A 127 5.10 0.67 -17.62
N PRO A 128 5.88 0.72 -18.71
CA PRO A 128 5.39 1.33 -19.94
C PRO A 128 4.24 0.44 -20.40
N ARG A 129 2.99 0.90 -20.26
CA ARG A 129 1.85 0.23 -20.90
C ARG A 129 2.08 0.33 -22.41
N GLY A 130 2.65 -0.72 -22.97
CA GLY A 130 2.42 -1.05 -24.37
C GLY A 130 0.92 -1.28 -24.51
N SER A 131 0.31 -0.45 -25.36
CA SER A 131 -1.08 -0.54 -25.84
C SER A 131 -2.13 0.10 -24.92
N GLU A 132 -2.69 1.18 -25.44
CA GLU A 132 -4.12 1.46 -25.44
C GLU A 132 -4.95 0.22 -25.12
N LEU A 133 -5.75 0.29 -24.05
CA LEU A 133 -7.14 -0.15 -24.04
C LEU A 133 -7.73 0.30 -22.70
N GLU A 134 -8.67 1.22 -22.84
CA GLU A 134 -9.65 1.62 -21.84
C GLU A 134 -10.34 0.38 -21.27
N CYS A 135 -10.55 0.34 -19.95
CA CYS A 135 -11.76 -0.18 -19.27
C CYS A 135 -11.63 -0.03 -17.74
#